data_AF-A0A6L7RXH1-F1
#
_entry.id   AF-A0A6L7RXH1-F1
#
_cell.length_a   1.000
_cell.length_b   1.000
_cell.length_c   1.000
_cell.angle_alpha   90.00
_cell.angle_beta   90.00
_cell.angle_gamma   90.00
#
_symmetry.space_group_name_H-M   'P 1'
#
loop_
_entity.id
_entity.type
_entity.pdbx_description
1 polymer ?
#
loop_
_entity_poly.entity_id
_entity_poly.type
_entity_poly.pdbx_seq_one_letter_code
_entity_poly.pdbx_strand_id
1 'polypeptide(L)'
;MISQSERQLIAAIHDSPTKACLVITGAGTSAISALFAVSGASRTVIDAQVPYSRTALNEYVGAAAEQHVSKTEAALMATRAYLRAVELTDSDAPQDHLIGLSCTAAIATDRVRRGENRAHIAWHDGERTATISIVMKKGSRDRDGEEAVCKALVLNALAEACNLKSTIAPKLLGGENVERSDH
;
A
#
# COMPACT_ATOMS: atom_id res chain seq x y z
N MET A 1 -8.96 4.90 -16.47
CA MET A 1 -7.90 4.34 -17.32
C MET A 1 -6.55 4.62 -16.66
N ILE A 2 -5.64 3.65 -16.70
CA ILE A 2 -4.28 3.76 -16.12
C ILE A 2 -3.44 4.65 -17.05
N SER A 3 -2.67 5.58 -16.47
CA SER A 3 -1.81 6.48 -17.27
C SER A 3 -0.62 5.72 -17.88
N GLN A 4 0.06 6.33 -18.86
CA GLN A 4 1.27 5.73 -19.43
C GLN A 4 2.39 5.58 -18.38
N SER A 5 2.59 6.58 -17.52
CA SER A 5 3.60 6.53 -16.46
C SER A 5 3.27 5.48 -15.39
N GLU A 6 1.99 5.35 -15.02
CA GLU A 6 1.54 4.27 -14.13
C GLU A 6 1.81 2.89 -14.75
N ARG A 7 1.48 2.70 -16.03
CA ARG A 7 1.74 1.44 -16.74
C ARG A 7 3.23 1.11 -16.80
N GLN A 8 4.08 2.09 -17.05
CA GLN A 8 5.54 1.91 -17.08
C GLN A 8 6.10 1.52 -15.71
N LEU A 9 5.65 2.18 -14.64
CA LEU A 9 6.07 1.84 -13.29
C LEU A 9 5.65 0.41 -12.92
N ILE A 10 4.40 0.05 -13.21
CA ILE A 10 3.86 -1.29 -12.92
C ILE A 10 4.59 -2.37 -13.72
N ALA A 11 4.91 -2.12 -15.01
CA ALA A 11 5.71 -3.06 -15.79
C ALA A 11 7.09 -3.28 -15.16
N ALA A 12 7.76 -2.21 -14.71
CA ALA A 12 9.05 -2.32 -14.02
C ALA A 12 8.95 -3.09 -12.69
N ILE A 13 7.85 -2.93 -11.95
CA ILE A 13 7.56 -3.74 -10.75
C ILE A 13 7.41 -5.22 -11.14
N HIS A 14 6.71 -5.53 -12.24
CA HIS A 14 6.51 -6.91 -12.71
C HIS A 14 7.75 -7.57 -13.31
N ASP A 15 8.74 -6.77 -13.71
CA ASP A 15 10.02 -7.24 -14.22
C ASP A 15 11.08 -7.37 -13.12
N SER A 16 10.79 -6.89 -11.90
CA SER A 16 11.62 -7.14 -10.73
C SER A 16 11.43 -8.58 -10.21
N PRO A 17 12.40 -9.13 -9.45
CA PRO A 17 12.25 -10.45 -8.84
C PRO A 17 11.32 -10.44 -7.62
N THR A 18 10.86 -9.26 -7.17
CA THR A 18 10.06 -9.09 -5.97
C THR A 18 8.68 -9.75 -6.09
N LYS A 19 8.32 -10.49 -5.05
CA LYS A 19 6.97 -11.02 -4.85
C LYS A 19 6.36 -10.40 -3.61
N ALA A 20 5.08 -10.06 -3.66
CA ALA A 20 4.42 -9.30 -2.62
C ALA A 20 3.04 -9.85 -2.27
N CYS A 21 2.75 -9.88 -0.97
CA CYS A 21 1.39 -9.92 -0.45
C CYS A 21 0.95 -8.49 -0.13
N LEU A 22 -0.25 -8.12 -0.57
CA LEU A 22 -0.81 -6.78 -0.41
C LEU A 22 -1.97 -6.81 0.58
N VAL A 23 -2.03 -5.87 1.51
CA VAL A 23 -3.19 -5.67 2.40
C VAL A 23 -3.60 -4.21 2.44
N ILE A 24 -4.75 -3.88 1.85
CA ILE A 24 -5.16 -2.49 1.65
C ILE A 24 -6.55 -2.27 2.24
N THR A 25 -6.73 -1.22 3.03
CA THR A 25 -8.02 -0.88 3.62
C THR A 25 -8.27 0.64 3.66
N GLY A 26 -9.53 1.03 3.53
CA GLY A 26 -9.98 2.43 3.51
C GLY A 26 -9.81 3.17 2.18
N ALA A 27 -8.60 3.13 1.58
CA ALA A 27 -8.28 3.72 0.27
C ALA A 27 -7.00 3.12 -0.34
N GLY A 28 -6.76 3.37 -1.62
CA GLY A 28 -5.62 2.86 -2.39
C GLY A 28 -5.87 1.49 -3.02
N THR A 29 -7.07 0.93 -2.88
CA THR A 29 -7.44 -0.40 -3.40
C THR A 29 -7.39 -0.45 -4.92
N SER A 30 -7.59 0.69 -5.58
CA SER A 30 -7.40 0.83 -7.02
C SER A 30 -5.97 0.52 -7.50
N ALA A 31 -4.97 0.47 -6.62
CA ALA A 31 -3.63 -0.02 -6.95
C ALA A 31 -3.62 -1.51 -7.29
N ILE A 32 -4.43 -2.33 -6.62
CA ILE A 32 -4.57 -3.76 -6.92
C ILE A 32 -5.11 -3.95 -8.34
N SER A 33 -6.18 -3.21 -8.68
CA SER A 33 -6.73 -3.22 -10.03
C SER A 33 -5.72 -2.75 -11.07
N ALA A 34 -4.91 -1.73 -10.74
CA ALA A 34 -3.88 -1.23 -11.63
C ALA A 34 -2.77 -2.26 -11.90
N LEU A 35 -2.29 -2.95 -10.86
CA LEU A 35 -1.31 -4.03 -10.98
C LEU A 35 -1.85 -5.14 -11.90
N PHE A 36 -3.07 -5.62 -11.66
CA PHE A 36 -3.67 -6.70 -12.47
C PHE A 36 -3.98 -6.31 -13.93
N ALA A 37 -4.09 -5.03 -14.24
CA ALA A 37 -4.34 -4.54 -15.59
C ALA A 37 -3.08 -4.45 -16.47
N VAL A 38 -1.90 -4.77 -15.92
CA VAL A 38 -0.64 -4.85 -16.66
C VAL A 38 -0.15 -6.30 -16.63
N SER A 39 0.25 -6.81 -17.79
CA SER A 39 0.76 -8.18 -17.92
C SER A 39 1.99 -8.40 -17.03
N GLY A 40 2.06 -9.57 -16.38
CA GLY A 40 3.16 -9.93 -15.47
C GLY A 40 2.78 -9.93 -14.00
N ALA A 41 1.56 -9.53 -13.64
CA ALA A 41 1.11 -9.47 -12.25
C ALA A 41 1.29 -10.79 -11.46
N SER A 42 1.15 -11.95 -12.10
CA SER A 42 1.35 -13.25 -11.44
C SER A 42 2.79 -13.52 -10.97
N ARG A 43 3.78 -12.76 -11.48
CA ARG A 43 5.17 -12.81 -11.00
C ARG A 43 5.38 -12.01 -9.73
N THR A 44 4.58 -10.98 -9.51
CA THR A 44 4.73 -10.06 -8.37
C THR A 44 3.71 -10.34 -7.28
N VAL A 45 2.41 -10.42 -7.59
CA VAL A 45 1.37 -10.45 -6.56
C VAL A 45 1.08 -11.91 -6.17
N ILE A 46 1.44 -12.28 -4.95
CA ILE A 46 1.14 -13.60 -4.35
C ILE A 46 -0.31 -13.62 -3.85
N ASP A 47 -0.68 -12.59 -3.08
CA ASP A 47 -2.02 -12.43 -2.52
C ASP A 47 -2.35 -10.94 -2.38
N ALA A 48 -3.64 -10.60 -2.46
CA ALA A 48 -4.11 -9.23 -2.28
C ALA A 48 -5.42 -9.22 -1.48
N GLN A 49 -5.38 -8.66 -0.27
CA GLN A 49 -6.51 -8.62 0.64
C GLN A 49 -7.02 -7.21 0.89
N VAL A 50 -8.34 -7.09 1.06
CA VAL A 50 -9.03 -5.84 1.39
C VAL A 50 -9.87 -6.04 2.66
N PRO A 51 -9.25 -6.17 3.85
CA PRO A 51 -9.98 -6.32 5.10
C PRO A 51 -10.66 -4.99 5.48
N TYR A 52 -11.89 -4.81 4.99
CA TYR A 52 -12.57 -3.51 5.04
C TYR A 52 -13.25 -3.22 6.39
N SER A 53 -13.87 -4.24 6.99
CA SER A 53 -14.48 -4.07 8.32
C SER A 53 -13.42 -4.11 9.40
N ARG A 54 -13.68 -3.47 10.54
CA ARG A 54 -12.78 -3.54 11.70
C ARG A 54 -12.55 -4.97 12.16
N THR A 55 -13.60 -5.79 12.15
CA THR A 55 -13.51 -7.20 12.51
C THR A 55 -12.57 -7.96 11.56
N ALA A 56 -12.71 -7.76 10.25
CA ALA A 56 -11.84 -8.40 9.26
C ALA A 56 -10.39 -7.93 9.38
N LEU A 57 -10.16 -6.64 9.67
CA LEU A 57 -8.81 -6.13 9.88
C LEU A 57 -8.16 -6.71 11.14
N ASN A 58 -8.90 -6.76 12.24
CA ASN A 58 -8.40 -7.37 13.48
C ASN A 58 -8.11 -8.86 13.30
N GLU A 59 -8.96 -9.59 12.58
CA GLU A 59 -8.75 -11.00 12.22
C GLU A 59 -7.49 -11.18 11.36
N TYR A 60 -7.31 -10.32 10.34
CA TYR A 60 -6.14 -10.38 9.46
C TYR A 60 -4.83 -10.13 10.23
N VAL A 61 -4.77 -9.05 11.00
CA VAL A 61 -3.57 -8.65 11.74
C VAL A 61 -3.29 -9.59 12.93
N GLY A 62 -4.33 -10.22 13.48
CA GLY A 62 -4.22 -11.08 14.67
C GLY A 62 -4.09 -10.29 15.99
N ALA A 63 -4.24 -8.96 15.93
CA ALA A 63 -4.20 -8.07 17.08
C ALA A 63 -5.24 -6.95 16.92
N ALA A 64 -5.82 -6.51 18.03
CA ALA A 64 -6.63 -5.29 18.04
C ALA A 64 -5.70 -4.08 18.07
N ALA A 65 -5.60 -3.34 16.96
CA ALA A 65 -4.88 -2.07 16.97
C ALA A 65 -5.59 -1.07 17.89
N GLU A 66 -4.86 -0.45 18.83
CA GLU A 66 -5.41 0.59 19.71
C GLU A 66 -5.81 1.86 18.93
N GLN A 67 -5.07 2.15 17.84
CA GLN A 67 -5.29 3.31 16.97
C GLN A 67 -5.37 2.91 15.50
N HIS A 68 -6.53 3.16 14.91
CA HIS A 68 -6.78 2.90 13.49
C HIS A 68 -6.33 4.05 12.59
N VAL A 69 -5.94 3.68 11.37
CA VAL A 69 -5.36 4.56 10.37
C VAL A 69 -4.16 5.30 10.98
N SER A 70 -3.11 4.55 11.30
CA SER A 70 -1.89 5.03 11.94
C SER A 70 -0.65 4.44 11.26
N LYS A 71 0.53 5.06 11.48
CA LYS A 71 1.82 4.53 11.02
C LYS A 71 2.07 3.13 11.58
N THR A 72 1.76 2.91 12.85
CA THR A 72 1.91 1.63 13.54
C THR A 72 0.99 0.55 12.98
N GLU A 73 -0.28 0.87 12.70
CA GLU A 73 -1.21 -0.08 12.08
C GLU A 73 -0.72 -0.51 10.68
N ALA A 74 -0.24 0.44 9.86
CA ALA A 74 0.33 0.12 8.55
C ALA A 74 1.55 -0.81 8.67
N ALA A 75 2.48 -0.52 9.57
CA ALA A 75 3.66 -1.36 9.79
C ALA A 75 3.29 -2.79 10.22
N LEU A 76 2.39 -2.94 11.20
CA LEU A 76 1.89 -4.26 11.64
C LEU A 76 1.22 -5.04 10.50
N MET A 77 0.39 -4.36 9.70
CA MET A 77 -0.24 -4.95 8.52
C MET A 77 0.80 -5.41 7.49
N ALA A 78 1.85 -4.63 7.25
CA ALA A 78 2.92 -4.98 6.32
C ALA A 78 3.73 -6.19 6.82
N THR A 79 4.09 -6.23 8.11
CA THR A 79 4.74 -7.41 8.70
C THR A 79 3.86 -8.66 8.58
N ARG A 80 2.55 -8.56 8.85
CA ARG A 80 1.64 -9.70 8.70
C ARG A 80 1.50 -10.15 7.24
N ALA A 81 1.45 -9.21 6.30
CA ALA A 81 1.45 -9.51 4.87
C ALA A 81 2.74 -10.21 4.43
N TYR A 82 3.90 -9.81 4.96
CA TYR A 82 5.18 -10.48 4.70
C TYR A 82 5.15 -11.93 5.21
N LEU A 83 4.74 -12.15 6.46
CA LEU A 83 4.61 -13.51 7.01
C LEU A 83 3.69 -14.37 6.15
N ARG A 84 2.61 -13.79 5.65
CA ARG A 84 1.71 -14.46 4.70
C ARG A 84 2.37 -14.76 3.36
N ALA A 85 3.23 -13.87 2.84
CA ALA A 85 4.02 -14.16 1.64
C ALA A 85 4.95 -15.35 1.85
N VAL A 86 5.59 -15.45 3.02
CA VAL A 86 6.40 -16.59 3.43
C VAL A 86 5.55 -17.87 3.53
N GLU A 87 4.38 -17.81 4.18
CA GLU A 87 3.45 -18.96 4.32
C GLU A 87 2.96 -19.50 2.97
N LEU A 88 2.76 -18.63 1.98
CA LEU A 88 2.22 -18.98 0.66
C LEU A 88 3.30 -19.31 -0.38
N THR A 89 4.57 -19.16 -0.03
CA THR A 89 5.70 -19.46 -0.91
C THR A 89 6.35 -20.77 -0.48
N ASP A 90 6.62 -21.65 -1.45
CA ASP A 90 7.28 -22.93 -1.18
C ASP A 90 8.59 -22.74 -0.42
N SER A 91 8.88 -23.64 0.54
CA SER A 91 10.05 -23.54 1.41
C SER A 91 11.39 -23.56 0.68
N ASP A 92 11.42 -24.06 -0.56
CA ASP A 92 12.62 -24.13 -1.40
C ASP A 92 12.83 -22.88 -2.27
N ALA A 93 11.87 -21.95 -2.30
CA ALA A 93 12.00 -20.72 -3.09
C ALA A 93 12.82 -19.65 -2.33
N PRO A 94 13.65 -18.85 -3.02
CA PRO A 94 14.37 -17.75 -2.40
C PRO A 94 13.42 -16.76 -1.71
N GLN A 95 13.62 -16.53 -0.41
CA GLN A 95 12.79 -15.65 0.42
C GLN A 95 13.28 -14.20 0.42
N ASP A 96 14.46 -13.93 -0.13
CA ASP A 96 15.15 -12.64 -0.21
C ASP A 96 14.44 -11.59 -1.09
N HIS A 97 13.31 -11.95 -1.70
CA HIS A 97 12.51 -11.10 -2.56
C HIS A 97 11.04 -11.00 -2.14
N LEU A 98 10.70 -11.51 -0.95
CA LEU A 98 9.34 -11.44 -0.42
C LEU A 98 9.07 -10.12 0.30
N ILE A 99 7.95 -9.49 -0.02
CA ILE A 99 7.51 -8.23 0.58
C ILE A 99 6.09 -8.36 1.11
N GLY A 100 5.84 -7.83 2.30
CA GLY A 100 4.50 -7.45 2.72
C GLY A 100 4.28 -5.97 2.46
N LEU A 101 3.25 -5.61 1.70
CA LEU A 101 2.85 -4.22 1.47
C LEU A 101 1.49 -3.97 2.11
N SER A 102 1.34 -2.83 2.78
CA SER A 102 0.08 -2.42 3.38
C SER A 102 -0.32 -1.00 3.04
N CYS A 103 -1.63 -0.73 3.13
CA CYS A 103 -2.15 0.63 3.23
C CYS A 103 -3.39 0.66 4.13
N THR A 104 -3.42 1.60 5.06
CA THR A 104 -4.61 1.96 5.84
C THR A 104 -4.87 3.45 5.65
N ALA A 105 -6.12 3.79 5.32
CA ALA A 105 -6.46 5.16 4.98
C ALA A 105 -7.84 5.59 5.46
N ALA A 106 -7.92 6.88 5.76
CA ALA A 106 -9.12 7.61 6.06
C ALA A 106 -9.24 8.74 5.05
N ILE A 107 -10.15 8.61 4.09
CA ILE A 107 -10.34 9.61 3.04
C ILE A 107 -11.76 10.19 3.09
N ALA A 108 -12.06 11.12 2.19
CA ALA A 108 -13.37 11.71 2.02
C ALA A 108 -14.47 10.64 1.89
N THR A 109 -15.57 10.87 2.61
CA THR A 109 -16.77 10.03 2.64
C THR A 109 -18.01 10.90 2.49
N ASP A 110 -19.15 10.27 2.23
CA ASP A 110 -20.49 10.87 2.23
C ASP A 110 -20.85 11.59 3.54
N ARG A 111 -20.29 11.15 4.67
CA ARG A 111 -20.40 11.83 5.97
C ARG A 111 -19.19 12.71 6.29
N VAL A 112 -19.43 13.83 6.97
CA VAL A 112 -18.37 14.70 7.51
C VAL A 112 -17.71 14.02 8.72
N ARG A 113 -16.42 13.68 8.59
CA ARG A 113 -15.61 13.12 9.67
C ARG A 113 -14.89 14.21 10.44
N ARG A 114 -14.76 14.06 11.77
CA ARG A 114 -13.93 14.95 12.61
C ARG A 114 -12.43 14.76 12.35
N GLY A 115 -11.94 13.51 12.31
CA GLY A 115 -10.52 13.20 12.12
C GLY A 115 -10.02 13.47 10.70
N GLU A 116 -8.75 13.80 10.56
CA GLU A 116 -8.05 14.16 9.31
C GLU A 116 -8.25 13.14 8.17
N ASN A 117 -8.15 13.62 6.93
CA ASN A 117 -7.99 12.73 5.79
C ASN A 117 -6.51 12.39 5.71
N ARG A 118 -6.16 11.10 5.82
CA ARG A 118 -4.77 10.65 5.90
C ARG A 118 -4.64 9.22 5.38
N ALA A 119 -3.44 8.89 4.94
CA ALA A 119 -3.09 7.52 4.57
C ALA A 119 -1.72 7.17 5.12
N HIS A 120 -1.58 5.91 5.52
CA HIS A 120 -0.33 5.30 5.92
C HIS A 120 -0.12 4.05 5.08
N ILE A 121 1.00 4.01 4.39
CA ILE A 121 1.46 2.90 3.56
C ILE A 121 2.70 2.35 4.23
N ALA A 122 2.89 1.04 4.23
CA ALA A 122 4.13 0.45 4.72
C ALA A 122 4.54 -0.73 3.86
N TRP A 123 5.83 -1.00 3.79
CA TRP A 123 6.35 -2.27 3.29
C TRP A 123 7.32 -2.89 4.30
N HIS A 124 7.40 -4.22 4.32
CA HIS A 124 8.30 -5.00 5.15
C HIS A 124 8.92 -6.14 4.32
N ASP A 125 10.23 -6.34 4.42
CA ASP A 125 10.99 -7.34 3.65
C ASP A 125 11.54 -8.49 4.51
N GLY A 126 11.12 -8.58 5.78
CA GLY A 126 11.62 -9.54 6.77
C GLY A 126 12.70 -8.97 7.69
N GLU A 127 13.38 -7.91 7.28
CA GLU A 127 14.40 -7.23 8.09
C GLU A 127 14.07 -5.76 8.33
N ARG A 128 13.68 -5.06 7.27
CA ARG A 128 13.46 -3.61 7.24
C ARG A 128 11.99 -3.31 7.12
N THR A 129 11.56 -2.21 7.72
CA THR A 129 10.22 -1.66 7.52
C THR A 129 10.32 -0.20 7.12
N ALA A 130 9.67 0.18 6.03
CA ALA A 130 9.49 1.60 5.72
C ALA A 130 8.01 1.97 5.82
N THR A 131 7.73 3.18 6.30
CA THR A 131 6.39 3.77 6.33
C THR A 131 6.36 5.08 5.56
N ILE A 132 5.27 5.28 4.82
CA ILE A 132 4.99 6.45 4.00
C ILE A 132 3.65 7.01 4.45
N SER A 133 3.61 8.27 4.84
CA SER A 133 2.43 8.89 5.43
C SER A 133 2.09 10.20 4.76
N ILE A 134 0.79 10.48 4.67
CA ILE A 134 0.29 11.75 4.16
C ILE A 134 -0.92 12.18 4.97
N VAL A 135 -1.00 13.48 5.25
CA VAL A 135 -2.24 14.17 5.65
C VAL A 135 -2.72 14.99 4.46
N MET A 136 -3.95 14.74 4.03
CA MET A 136 -4.59 15.39 2.90
C MET A 136 -5.52 16.51 3.36
N LYS A 137 -5.54 17.59 2.59
CA LYS A 137 -6.35 18.77 2.92
C LYS A 137 -7.83 18.49 2.69
N LYS A 138 -8.57 18.35 3.77
CA LYS A 138 -10.02 18.11 3.75
C LYS A 138 -10.77 19.08 2.84
N GLY A 139 -11.74 18.55 2.10
CA GLY A 139 -12.62 19.31 1.22
C GLY A 139 -11.93 19.88 -0.02
N SER A 140 -10.63 19.64 -0.21
CA SER A 140 -9.88 20.12 -1.38
C SER A 140 -9.86 19.10 -2.52
N ARG A 141 -10.20 17.83 -2.23
CA ARG A 141 -10.42 16.76 -3.19
C ARG A 141 -11.67 15.97 -2.81
N ASP A 142 -12.31 15.40 -3.82
CA ASP A 142 -13.34 14.38 -3.61
C ASP A 142 -12.70 13.03 -3.24
N ARG A 143 -13.55 12.04 -2.98
CA ARG A 143 -13.10 10.69 -2.62
C ARG A 143 -12.18 10.09 -3.69
N ASP A 144 -12.52 10.27 -4.96
CA ASP A 144 -11.75 9.71 -6.08
C ASP A 144 -10.37 10.36 -6.21
N GLY A 145 -10.27 11.68 -5.97
CA GLY A 145 -9.01 12.40 -5.93
C GLY A 145 -8.11 12.01 -4.75
N GLU A 146 -8.68 11.66 -3.60
CA GLU A 146 -7.91 11.13 -2.46
C GLU A 146 -7.50 9.66 -2.69
N GLU A 147 -8.39 8.83 -3.22
CA GLU A 147 -8.11 7.45 -3.65
C GLU A 147 -6.96 7.41 -4.66
N ALA A 148 -6.94 8.31 -5.65
CA ALA A 148 -5.88 8.39 -6.64
C ALA A 148 -4.50 8.73 -6.04
N VAL A 149 -4.46 9.56 -4.98
CA VAL A 149 -3.21 9.85 -4.26
C VAL A 149 -2.77 8.62 -3.46
N CYS A 150 -3.68 7.96 -2.74
CA CYS A 150 -3.37 6.72 -2.04
C CYS A 150 -2.85 5.64 -3.01
N LYS A 151 -3.48 5.47 -4.17
CA LYS A 151 -3.04 4.56 -5.23
C LYS A 151 -1.60 4.86 -5.66
N ALA A 152 -1.28 6.12 -5.94
CA ALA A 152 0.05 6.52 -6.37
C ALA A 152 1.10 6.21 -5.30
N LEU A 153 0.78 6.46 -4.03
CA LEU A 153 1.68 6.17 -2.91
C LEU A 153 1.88 4.67 -2.68
N VAL A 154 0.83 3.85 -2.83
CA VAL A 154 0.94 2.38 -2.77
C VAL A 154 1.85 1.85 -3.87
N LEU A 155 1.68 2.32 -5.11
CA LEU A 155 2.53 1.90 -6.23
C LEU A 155 3.99 2.34 -6.04
N ASN A 156 4.21 3.57 -5.56
CA ASN A 156 5.55 4.06 -5.25
C ASN A 156 6.22 3.27 -4.12
N ALA A 157 5.47 2.92 -3.07
CA ALA A 157 5.98 2.10 -1.98
C ALA A 157 6.39 0.70 -2.44
N LEU A 158 5.59 0.09 -3.32
CA LEU A 158 5.95 -1.20 -3.92
C LEU A 158 7.17 -1.09 -4.83
N ALA A 159 7.26 -0.02 -5.63
CA ALA A 159 8.44 0.25 -6.46
C ALA A 159 9.70 0.44 -5.62
N GLU A 160 9.60 1.17 -4.50
CA GLU A 160 10.69 1.33 -3.54
C GLU A 160 11.13 -0.01 -2.95
N ALA A 161 10.19 -0.86 -2.53
CA ALA A 161 10.48 -2.21 -2.04
C ALA A 161 11.13 -3.12 -3.11
N CYS A 162 10.84 -2.86 -4.39
CA CYS A 162 11.50 -3.50 -5.53
C CYS A 162 12.89 -2.90 -5.85
N ASN A 163 13.40 -1.98 -5.03
CA ASN A 163 14.63 -1.20 -5.27
C ASN A 163 14.61 -0.38 -6.59
N LEU A 164 13.43 0.01 -7.06
CA LEU A 164 13.29 0.85 -8.26
C LEU A 164 13.44 2.33 -7.91
N LYS A 165 14.14 3.07 -8.78
CA LYS A 165 14.28 4.54 -8.66
C LYS A 165 13.11 5.30 -9.27
N SER A 166 12.34 4.64 -10.13
CA SER A 166 11.18 5.24 -10.80
C SER A 166 10.01 5.37 -9.85
N THR A 167 9.34 6.51 -9.87
CA THR A 167 8.09 6.77 -9.14
C THR A 167 7.11 7.52 -10.03
N ILE A 168 5.84 7.51 -9.64
CA ILE A 168 4.81 8.37 -10.23
C ILE A 168 4.50 9.51 -9.27
N ALA A 169 4.26 10.71 -9.81
CA ALA A 169 3.91 11.86 -8.98
C ALA A 169 2.50 11.70 -8.39
N PRO A 170 2.36 11.59 -7.04
CA PRO A 170 1.05 11.75 -6.42
C PRO A 170 0.58 13.19 -6.66
N LYS A 171 -0.71 13.38 -6.97
CA LYS A 171 -1.32 14.69 -7.20
C LYS A 171 -1.52 15.46 -5.89
N LEU A 172 -0.43 15.82 -5.24
CA LEU A 172 -0.42 16.57 -3.98
C LEU A 172 -0.87 18.01 -4.23
N LEU A 173 -1.60 18.57 -3.27
CA LEU A 173 -1.96 19.97 -3.22
C LEU A 173 -0.98 20.77 -2.34
N GLY A 174 -0.99 22.09 -2.49
CA GLY A 174 -0.16 22.98 -1.66
C GLY A 174 -0.42 22.76 -0.17
N GLY A 175 0.65 22.47 0.57
CA GLY A 175 0.63 22.19 2.01
C GLY A 175 0.50 20.71 2.38
N GLU A 176 0.30 19.81 1.41
CA GLU A 176 0.34 18.37 1.64
C GLU A 176 1.77 17.86 1.46
N ASN A 177 2.25 17.13 2.47
CA ASN A 177 3.59 16.57 2.45
C ASN A 177 3.52 15.05 2.68
N VAL A 178 4.37 14.34 1.97
CA VAL A 178 4.58 12.90 2.16
C VAL A 178 5.78 12.73 3.07
N GLU A 179 5.57 12.08 4.20
CA GLU A 179 6.62 11.74 5.16
C GLU A 179 7.03 10.27 4.98
N ARG A 180 8.34 10.02 4.84
CA ARG A 180 8.91 8.67 4.80
C ARG A 180 9.73 8.43 6.07
N SER A 181 9.65 7.23 6.64
CA SER A 181 10.43 6.82 7.81
C SER A 181 10.84 5.35 7.69
N ASP A 182 12.08 5.04 8.04
CA ASP A 182 12.62 3.68 8.13
C ASP A 182 12.64 3.23 9.60
N HIS A 183 12.36 1.95 9.84
CA HIS A 183 12.37 1.30 11.15
C HIS A 183 13.18 0.01 11.09
#